data_AF-A0A1A8S7W3-F1
#
_entry.id   AF-A0A1A8S7W3-F1
#
_cell.length_a   1.000
_cell.length_b   1.000
_cell.length_c   1.000
_cell.angle_alpha   90.00
_cell.angle_beta   90.00
_cell.angle_gamma   90.00
#
_symmetry.space_group_name_H-M   'P 1'
#
loop_
_entity.id
_entity.type
_entity.pdbx_description
1 polymer ?
#
loop_
_entity_poly.entity_id
_entity_poly.type
_entity_poly.pdbx_seq_one_letter_code
_entity_poly.pdbx_strand_id
1 'polypeptide(L)'
;MKLRVQLQCKNLHEYMKELSPDVLDRLFNHPATCLAVYRELPKLAQNYVIRMLFLDQPLPQAAVALWMKKEGQRDHDECVSVLTGLRLWHSQQLQGGLQGYTLNPVFKDNLRTALLGGGTAWAEEQSALGPDRHARDIESLDRYAMERWEVIL
;
A
#
# COMPACT_ATOMS: atom_id res chain seq x y z
N MET A 1 -32.86 -7.27 21.82
CA MET A 1 -32.87 -6.80 20.42
C MET A 1 -31.56 -7.22 19.76
N LYS A 2 -31.58 -8.16 18.80
CA LYS A 2 -30.40 -8.45 17.99
C LYS A 2 -30.21 -7.28 17.01
N LEU A 3 -29.16 -6.49 17.20
CA LEU A 3 -28.72 -5.50 16.21
C LEU A 3 -28.45 -6.26 14.91
N ARG A 4 -29.30 -6.07 13.90
CA ARG A 4 -28.98 -6.49 12.53
C ARG A 4 -27.87 -5.59 12.05
N VAL A 5 -26.63 -6.06 12.12
CA VAL A 5 -25.50 -5.39 11.48
C VAL A 5 -25.76 -5.50 9.98
N GLN A 6 -26.03 -4.39 9.31
CA GLN A 6 -26.02 -4.35 7.85
C GLN A 6 -24.59 -4.65 7.39
N LEU A 7 -24.43 -5.66 6.53
CA LEU A 7 -23.16 -5.94 5.88
C LEU A 7 -22.79 -4.74 5.02
N GLN A 8 -21.75 -4.02 5.42
CA GLN A 8 -21.17 -2.94 4.62
C GLN A 8 -20.03 -3.53 3.80
N CYS A 9 -20.21 -3.58 2.48
CA CYS A 9 -19.12 -3.93 1.57
C CYS A 9 -18.16 -2.74 1.50
N LYS A 10 -16.92 -2.94 1.97
CA LYS A 10 -15.87 -1.91 1.93
C LYS A 10 -14.76 -2.38 1.02
N ASN A 11 -14.19 -1.45 0.26
CA ASN A 11 -12.92 -1.72 -0.42
C ASN A 11 -11.74 -1.67 0.57
N LEU A 12 -10.55 -2.07 0.13
CA LEU A 12 -9.35 -2.10 0.97
C LEU A 12 -9.06 -0.73 1.63
N HIS A 13 -9.16 0.36 0.86
CA HIS A 13 -8.86 1.69 1.37
C HIS A 13 -9.82 2.14 2.46
N GLU A 14 -11.12 1.89 2.27
CA GLU A 14 -12.15 2.19 3.26
C GLU A 14 -11.94 1.41 4.55
N TYR A 15 -11.64 0.12 4.45
CA TYR A 15 -11.34 -0.71 5.61
C TYR A 15 -10.09 -0.21 6.35
N MET A 16 -9.01 0.07 5.63
CA MET A 16 -7.75 0.51 6.22
C MET A 16 -7.86 1.87 6.93
N LYS A 17 -8.68 2.79 6.43
CA LYS A 17 -8.93 4.10 7.06
C LYS A 17 -9.62 4.00 8.41
N GLU A 18 -10.29 2.89 8.71
CA GLU A 18 -10.96 2.65 10.00
C GLU A 18 -10.05 2.01 11.04
N LEU A 19 -8.89 1.50 10.62
CA LEU A 19 -7.94 0.87 11.52
C LEU A 19 -7.20 1.90 12.37
N SER A 20 -6.90 1.51 13.61
CA SER A 20 -6.08 2.33 14.50
C SER A 20 -4.66 2.54 13.91
N PRO A 21 -4.02 3.68 14.20
CA PRO A 21 -2.63 3.94 13.86
C PRO A 21 -1.67 2.76 14.10
N ASP A 22 -1.73 2.13 15.28
CA ASP A 22 -0.84 1.01 15.66
C ASP A 22 -1.04 -0.25 14.83
N VAL A 23 -2.25 -0.45 14.28
CA VAL A 23 -2.52 -1.57 13.36
C VAL A 23 -1.90 -1.28 12.00
N LEU A 24 -2.05 -0.05 11.49
CA LEU A 24 -1.44 0.36 10.23
C LEU A 24 0.09 0.34 10.30
N ASP A 25 0.67 0.78 11.41
CA ASP A 25 2.13 0.78 11.59
C ASP A 25 2.68 -0.65 11.63
N ARG A 26 1.97 -1.59 12.28
CA ARG A 26 2.29 -3.03 12.19
C ARG A 26 2.10 -3.60 10.79
N LEU A 27 1.05 -3.17 10.08
CA LEU A 27 0.81 -3.61 8.70
C LEU A 27 1.94 -3.13 7.78
N PHE A 28 2.42 -1.90 7.93
CA PHE A 28 3.49 -1.34 7.10
C PHE A 28 4.89 -1.83 7.47
N ASN A 29 5.08 -2.55 8.58
CA ASN A 29 6.35 -3.18 8.95
C ASN A 29 6.74 -4.37 8.07
N HIS A 30 6.07 -4.57 6.94
CA HIS A 30 6.20 -5.76 6.13
C HIS A 30 6.24 -5.41 4.62
N PRO A 31 7.26 -5.83 3.85
CA PRO A 31 7.40 -5.44 2.43
C PRO A 31 6.20 -5.84 1.55
N ALA A 32 5.70 -7.08 1.68
CA ALA A 32 4.60 -7.56 0.83
C ALA A 32 3.29 -6.78 1.02
N THR A 33 2.97 -6.37 2.24
CA THR A 33 1.77 -5.58 2.54
C THR A 33 1.92 -4.15 2.02
N CYS A 34 3.10 -3.53 2.16
CA CYS A 34 3.41 -2.24 1.54
C CYS A 34 3.22 -2.28 0.02
N LEU A 35 3.68 -3.36 -0.63
CA LEU A 35 3.50 -3.55 -2.07
C LEU A 35 2.02 -3.74 -2.46
N ALA A 36 1.26 -4.50 -1.68
CA ALA A 36 -0.18 -4.69 -1.91
C ALA A 36 -0.92 -3.35 -1.80
N VAL A 37 -0.68 -2.58 -0.75
CA VAL A 37 -1.29 -1.25 -0.54
C VAL A 37 -0.91 -0.31 -1.68
N TYR A 38 0.37 -0.28 -2.08
CA TYR A 38 0.83 0.52 -3.22
C TYR A 38 0.12 0.15 -4.53
N ARG A 39 -0.11 -1.14 -4.80
CA ARG A 39 -0.77 -1.61 -6.03
C ARG A 39 -2.24 -1.18 -6.12
N GLU A 40 -2.93 -1.10 -4.98
CA GLU A 40 -4.33 -0.69 -4.90
C GLU A 40 -4.53 0.84 -4.98
N LEU A 41 -3.47 1.63 -4.81
CA LEU A 41 -3.57 3.09 -4.91
C LEU A 41 -4.05 3.58 -6.29
N PRO A 42 -4.76 4.72 -6.37
CA PRO A 42 -5.00 5.40 -7.64
C PRO A 42 -3.70 5.67 -8.38
N LYS A 43 -3.71 5.64 -9.72
CA LYS A 43 -2.50 5.79 -10.54
C LYS A 43 -1.72 7.08 -10.27
N LEU A 44 -2.42 8.17 -9.99
CA LEU A 44 -1.76 9.43 -9.61
C LEU A 44 -1.03 9.32 -8.26
N ALA A 45 -1.63 8.67 -7.28
CA ALA A 45 -1.02 8.44 -5.96
C ALA A 45 0.20 7.51 -6.04
N GLN A 46 0.16 6.48 -6.90
CA GLN A 46 1.33 5.65 -7.20
C GLN A 46 2.51 6.50 -7.69
N ASN A 47 2.26 7.43 -8.64
CA ASN A 47 3.29 8.33 -9.15
C ASN A 47 3.87 9.25 -8.07
N TYR A 48 3.04 9.74 -7.16
CA TYR A 48 3.49 10.61 -6.06
C TYR A 48 4.41 9.84 -5.10
N VAL A 49 4.00 8.63 -4.71
CA VAL A 49 4.81 7.74 -3.87
C VAL A 49 6.16 7.44 -4.52
N ILE A 50 6.18 7.05 -5.80
CA ILE A 50 7.44 6.74 -6.51
C ILE A 50 8.36 7.96 -6.62
N ARG A 51 7.82 9.15 -6.92
CA ARG A 51 8.62 10.39 -6.96
C ARG A 51 9.26 10.73 -5.62
N MET A 52 8.60 10.38 -4.51
CA MET A 52 9.07 10.65 -3.16
C MET A 52 9.88 9.50 -2.55
N LEU A 53 9.85 8.32 -3.15
CA LEU A 53 10.42 7.08 -2.58
C LEU A 53 11.89 7.22 -2.22
N PHE A 54 12.64 8.02 -2.99
CA PHE A 54 14.09 8.25 -2.78
C PHE A 54 14.42 9.62 -2.19
N LEU A 55 13.42 10.41 -1.79
CA LEU A 55 13.65 11.70 -1.15
C LEU A 55 13.90 11.53 0.35
N ASP A 56 15.03 12.02 0.84
CA ASP A 56 15.37 11.96 2.26
C ASP A 56 14.88 13.20 3.04
N GLN A 57 14.53 14.26 2.33
CA GLN A 57 13.98 15.49 2.91
C GLN A 57 12.50 15.65 2.57
N PRO A 58 11.69 16.24 3.47
CA PRO A 58 10.29 16.53 3.15
C PRO A 58 10.20 17.50 1.98
N LEU A 59 9.28 17.24 1.06
CA LEU A 59 9.09 18.04 -0.14
C LEU A 59 8.03 19.12 0.13
N PRO A 60 8.28 20.42 -0.15
CA PRO A 60 7.29 21.47 0.09
C PRO A 60 5.95 21.18 -0.59
N GLN A 61 4.83 21.40 0.10
CA GLN A 61 3.48 21.13 -0.45
C GLN A 61 3.24 21.92 -1.75
N ALA A 62 3.73 23.15 -1.85
CA ALA A 62 3.66 23.96 -3.06
C ALA A 62 4.37 23.29 -4.25
N ALA A 63 5.51 22.62 -4.02
CA ALA A 63 6.23 21.91 -5.08
C ALA A 63 5.46 20.67 -5.57
N VAL A 64 4.78 19.96 -4.64
CA VAL A 64 3.91 18.83 -4.99
C VAL A 64 2.68 19.30 -5.77
N ALA A 65 2.07 20.41 -5.39
CA ALA A 65 0.93 20.99 -6.11
C ALA A 65 1.29 21.35 -7.57
N LEU A 66 2.53 21.81 -7.82
CA LEU A 66 3.04 22.12 -9.16
C LEU A 66 3.24 20.88 -10.06
N TRP A 67 3.12 19.65 -9.53
CA TRP A 67 3.12 18.46 -10.37
C TRP A 67 1.87 18.33 -11.24
N MET A 68 0.81 19.05 -10.90
CA MET A 68 -0.44 19.08 -11.65
C MET A 68 -0.66 20.45 -12.28
N LYS A 69 -1.29 20.44 -13.46
CA LYS A 69 -1.83 21.66 -14.06
C LYS A 69 -3.11 22.06 -13.34
N LYS A 70 -3.56 23.30 -13.55
CA LYS A 70 -4.76 23.86 -12.90
C LYS A 70 -6.00 22.99 -13.13
N GLU A 71 -6.12 22.36 -14.31
CA GLU A 71 -7.25 21.50 -14.66
C GLU A 71 -7.30 20.20 -13.84
N GLY A 72 -6.16 19.75 -13.32
CA GLY A 72 -6.03 18.52 -12.54
C GLY A 72 -6.00 18.72 -11.02
N GLN A 73 -6.39 19.90 -10.54
CA GLN A 73 -6.35 20.21 -9.10
C GLN A 73 -7.25 19.26 -8.28
N ARG A 74 -8.42 18.90 -8.81
CA ARG A 74 -9.32 17.96 -8.13
C ARG A 74 -8.68 16.59 -7.91
N ASP A 75 -7.97 16.08 -8.92
CA ASP A 75 -7.28 14.79 -8.82
C ASP A 75 -6.11 14.86 -7.84
N HIS A 76 -5.41 16.01 -7.77
CA HIS A 76 -4.40 16.27 -6.74
C HIS A 76 -5.01 16.20 -5.34
N ASP A 77 -6.11 16.91 -5.10
CA ASP A 77 -6.76 16.97 -3.79
C ASP A 77 -7.26 15.58 -3.35
N GLU A 78 -7.82 14.79 -4.28
CA GLU A 78 -8.22 13.41 -4.04
C GLU A 78 -7.01 12.52 -3.70
N CYS A 79 -5.92 12.64 -4.47
CA CYS A 79 -4.67 11.94 -4.21
C CYS A 79 -4.12 12.26 -2.81
N VAL A 80 -4.13 13.54 -2.43
CA VAL A 80 -3.68 13.99 -1.11
C VAL A 80 -4.57 13.41 -0.01
N SER A 81 -5.89 13.42 -0.21
CA SER A 81 -6.85 12.81 0.71
C SER A 81 -6.62 11.31 0.90
N VAL A 82 -6.39 10.56 -0.19
CA VAL A 82 -6.13 9.12 -0.14
C VAL A 82 -4.83 8.81 0.60
N LEU A 83 -3.72 9.44 0.22
CA LEU A 83 -2.41 9.18 0.82
C LEU A 83 -2.36 9.58 2.30
N THR A 84 -3.03 10.68 2.66
CA THR A 84 -3.13 11.14 4.06
C THR A 84 -4.03 10.21 4.87
N GLY A 85 -5.19 9.84 4.33
CA GLY A 85 -6.14 8.95 5.01
C GLY A 85 -5.59 7.55 5.25
N LEU A 86 -4.72 7.05 4.38
CA LEU A 86 -4.02 5.78 4.55
C LEU A 86 -2.73 5.89 5.38
N ARG A 87 -2.39 7.08 5.88
CA ARG A 87 -1.14 7.36 6.64
C ARG A 87 0.13 6.94 5.89
N LEU A 88 0.11 6.98 4.57
CA LEU A 88 1.26 6.65 3.71
C LEU A 88 2.28 7.79 3.65
N TRP A 89 1.82 8.99 3.96
CA TRP A 89 2.63 10.17 4.13
C TRP A 89 2.04 11.08 5.22
N HIS A 90 2.77 12.09 5.65
CA HIS A 90 2.27 13.09 6.58
C HIS A 90 2.84 14.47 6.27
N SER A 91 2.14 15.50 6.77
CA SER A 91 2.64 16.88 6.72
C SER A 91 3.65 17.10 7.83
N GLN A 92 4.71 17.85 7.53
CA GLN A 92 5.74 18.25 8.47
C GLN A 92 6.10 19.71 8.22
N GLN A 93 6.33 20.46 9.30
CA GLN A 93 6.77 21.83 9.21
C GLN A 93 8.25 21.90 8.78
N LEU A 94 8.50 22.69 7.75
CA LEU A 94 9.82 22.97 7.21
C LEU A 94 10.40 24.26 7.83
N GLN A 95 11.70 24.48 7.60
CA GLN A 95 12.33 25.75 7.93
C GLN A 95 11.62 26.91 7.22
N GLY A 96 11.45 28.04 7.92
CA GLY A 96 10.72 29.18 7.39
C GLY A 96 9.19 29.07 7.47
N GLY A 97 8.65 28.08 8.19
CA GLY A 97 7.21 27.97 8.49
C GLY A 97 6.37 27.35 7.37
N LEU A 98 6.99 26.90 6.28
CA LEU A 98 6.33 26.19 5.20
C LEU A 98 5.92 24.77 5.62
N GLN A 99 4.92 24.21 4.94
CA GLN A 99 4.53 22.81 5.10
C GLN A 99 5.17 21.95 4.00
N GLY A 100 5.64 20.77 4.37
CA GLY A 100 6.14 19.76 3.45
C GLY A 100 5.48 18.40 3.66
N TYR A 101 5.45 17.58 2.62
CA TYR A 101 5.06 16.18 2.71
C TYR A 101 6.29 15.30 2.87
N THR A 102 6.20 14.30 3.74
CA THR A 102 7.17 13.20 3.83
C THR A 102 6.43 11.88 3.85
N LEU A 103 6.97 10.86 3.16
CA LEU A 103 6.43 9.51 3.24
C LEU A 103 6.59 8.97 4.66
N ASN A 104 5.67 8.10 5.07
CA ASN A 104 5.84 7.32 6.29
C ASN A 104 7.15 6.51 6.14
N PRO A 105 8.13 6.67 7.06
CA PRO A 105 9.45 6.09 6.90
C PRO A 105 9.41 4.56 6.85
N VAL A 106 8.56 3.93 7.67
CA VAL A 106 8.39 2.47 7.70
C VAL A 106 7.83 1.96 6.37
N PHE A 107 6.78 2.63 5.86
CA PHE A 107 6.21 2.29 4.56
C PHE A 107 7.22 2.51 3.42
N LYS A 108 7.97 3.63 3.45
CA LYS A 108 8.98 3.99 2.46
C LYS A 108 10.07 2.92 2.37
N ASP A 109 10.62 2.50 3.49
CA ASP A 109 11.72 1.53 3.52
C ASP A 109 11.23 0.13 3.10
N ASN A 110 10.09 -0.33 3.61
CA ASN A 110 9.54 -1.62 3.23
C ASN A 110 9.05 -1.67 1.78
N LEU A 111 8.55 -0.56 1.23
CA LEU A 111 8.21 -0.47 -0.19
C LEU A 111 9.46 -0.50 -1.07
N ARG A 112 10.56 0.17 -0.68
CA ARG A 112 11.86 0.05 -1.38
C ARG A 112 12.32 -1.40 -1.42
N THR A 113 12.28 -2.08 -0.27
CA THR A 113 12.61 -3.51 -0.18
C THR A 113 11.74 -4.36 -1.09
N ALA A 114 10.44 -4.10 -1.14
CA ALA A 114 9.53 -4.87 -1.98
C ALA A 114 9.75 -4.66 -3.49
N LEU A 115 10.18 -3.46 -3.90
CA LEU A 115 10.37 -3.10 -5.32
C LEU A 115 11.78 -3.44 -5.83
N LEU A 116 12.80 -3.29 -5.00
CA LEU A 116 14.21 -3.42 -5.40
C LEU A 116 14.90 -4.64 -4.79
N GLY A 117 14.25 -5.35 -3.87
CA GLY A 117 14.85 -6.40 -3.07
C GLY A 117 15.65 -5.85 -1.88
N GLY A 118 16.34 -6.75 -1.17
CA GLY A 118 17.05 -6.47 0.08
C GLY A 118 16.22 -6.83 1.31
N GLY A 119 16.69 -6.41 2.49
CA GLY A 119 16.04 -6.74 3.77
C GLY A 119 16.15 -8.22 4.17
N THR A 120 15.44 -8.58 5.24
CA THR A 120 15.28 -9.98 5.65
C THR A 120 14.37 -10.69 4.67
N ALA A 121 14.68 -11.95 4.36
CA ALA A 121 13.80 -12.78 3.54
C ALA A 121 12.40 -12.79 4.15
N TRP A 122 11.40 -12.36 3.38
CA TRP A 122 10.02 -12.36 3.84
C TRP A 122 9.56 -13.78 4.22
N ALA A 123 9.96 -14.75 3.40
CA ALA A 123 9.91 -16.14 3.77
C ALA A 123 11.21 -16.45 4.52
N GLU A 124 11.21 -16.29 5.85
CA GLU A 124 12.02 -17.21 6.65
C GLU A 124 11.66 -18.62 6.17
N GLU A 125 12.65 -19.38 5.70
CA GLU A 125 12.50 -20.82 5.42
C GLU A 125 11.63 -21.24 4.21
N GLN A 126 11.63 -20.49 3.11
CA GLN A 126 11.80 -21.19 1.81
C GLN A 126 13.29 -21.46 1.60
N SER A 127 13.90 -22.13 2.58
CA SER A 127 14.91 -23.15 2.29
C SER A 127 14.38 -23.88 1.07
N ALA A 128 15.03 -23.72 -0.08
CA ALA A 128 14.59 -24.27 -1.36
C ALA A 128 13.90 -25.61 -1.11
N LEU A 129 12.56 -25.62 -1.13
CA LEU A 129 11.80 -26.83 -0.86
C LEU A 129 12.32 -27.77 -1.94
N GLY A 130 13.03 -28.81 -1.51
CA GLY A 130 13.66 -29.74 -2.44
C GLY A 130 12.61 -30.27 -3.43
N PRO A 131 13.03 -30.88 -4.54
CA PRO A 131 12.10 -31.29 -5.59
C PRO A 131 10.91 -32.06 -5.00
N ASP A 132 9.71 -31.50 -5.16
CA ASP A 132 8.48 -32.08 -4.64
C ASP A 132 8.16 -33.35 -5.42
N ARG A 133 8.23 -34.50 -4.73
CA ARG A 133 7.92 -35.82 -5.31
C ARG A 133 6.47 -35.93 -5.80
N HIS A 134 5.60 -35.05 -5.31
CA HIS A 134 4.19 -34.99 -5.66
C HIS A 134 3.83 -33.68 -6.35
N ALA A 135 4.81 -33.04 -7.00
CA ALA A 135 4.60 -31.82 -7.76
C ALA A 135 3.41 -31.99 -8.72
N ARG A 136 2.46 -31.08 -8.58
CA ARG A 136 1.26 -31.01 -9.42
C ARG A 136 1.55 -30.08 -10.59
N ASP A 137 1.05 -30.44 -11.76
CA ASP A 137 1.09 -29.56 -12.92
C ASP A 137 0.10 -28.40 -12.75
N ILE A 138 0.37 -27.29 -13.44
CA ILE A 138 -0.43 -26.05 -13.34
C ILE A 138 -1.90 -26.32 -13.69
N GLU A 139 -2.17 -27.13 -14.70
CA GLU A 139 -3.54 -27.43 -15.14
C GLU A 139 -4.33 -28.16 -14.05
N SER A 140 -3.70 -29.09 -13.34
CA SER A 140 -4.32 -29.79 -12.21
C SER A 140 -4.62 -28.87 -11.02
N LEU A 141 -3.75 -27.87 -10.76
CA LEU A 141 -3.95 -26.87 -9.71
C LEU A 141 -5.09 -25.91 -10.07
N ASP A 142 -5.14 -25.45 -11.31
CA ASP A 142 -6.20 -24.56 -11.81
C ASP A 142 -7.56 -25.24 -11.75
N ARG A 143 -7.63 -26.50 -12.20
CA ARG A 143 -8.86 -27.31 -12.12
C ARG A 143 -9.32 -27.49 -10.68
N TYR A 144 -8.40 -27.85 -9.78
CA TYR A 144 -8.72 -27.99 -8.36
C TYR A 144 -9.22 -26.67 -7.75
N ALA A 145 -8.57 -25.54 -8.06
CA ALA A 145 -8.97 -24.23 -7.56
C ALA A 145 -10.38 -23.87 -8.04
N MET A 146 -10.69 -24.11 -9.32
CA MET A 146 -12.01 -23.86 -9.91
C MET A 146 -13.09 -24.75 -9.29
N GLU A 147 -12.87 -26.08 -9.22
CA GLU A 147 -13.81 -27.02 -8.60
C GLU A 147 -14.14 -26.64 -7.15
N ARG A 148 -13.13 -26.21 -6.36
CA ARG A 148 -13.34 -25.78 -4.97
C ARG A 148 -14.08 -24.45 -4.89
N TRP A 149 -13.82 -23.54 -5.80
CA TRP A 149 -14.52 -22.25 -5.87
C TRP A 149 -16.00 -22.44 -6.25
N GLU A 150 -16.30 -23.31 -7.22
CA GLU A 150 -17.66 -23.62 -7.65
C GLU A 150 -18.51 -24.25 -6.54
N VAL A 151 -17.91 -24.95 -5.57
CA VAL A 151 -18.62 -25.49 -4.40
C VAL A 151 -19.02 -24.40 -3.39
N ILE A 152 -18.32 -23.27 -3.38
CA ILE A 152 -18.61 -22.14 -2.47
C ILE A 152 -19.73 -21.25 -3.01
N LEU A 153 -19.86 -21.16 -4.35
CA LEU A 153 -20.87 -20.38 -5.06
C LEU A 153 -22.25 -21.03 -5.06
#